data_AF-A0A660TJ97-F1
#
_entry.id   AF-A0A660TJ97-F1
#
_cell.length_a   1.000
_cell.length_b   1.000
_cell.length_c   1.000
_cell.angle_alpha   90.00
_cell.angle_beta   90.00
_cell.angle_gamma   90.00
#
_symmetry.space_group_name_H-M   'P 1'
#
loop_
_entity.id
_entity.type
_entity.pdbx_description
1 polymer ?
#
loop_
_entity_poly.entity_id
_entity_poly.type
_entity_poly.pdbx_seq_one_letter_code
_entity_poly.pdbx_strand_id
1 'polypeptide(L)'
;INGTSSVSSKLSSALCALMNINMEGNNVTTLIASTSDNSTIKIHFTSTISLIGLSLNENSLQNVVIKNSAGDVVWSGHPTKGNVIIVNDKDFFLSYRSRVKFFPLSYENSEIKFHIKLSPSEMSFDASSLLSTFLEEFSKFSSGASFSKGASESIEMFQPVLSGFSPFINGALTTIGENLTLNIDGSVQESKKIFLAKGEFIDISLLHDEIENKNYASVGGRCSLIFLGDHFYTSQAKESKDGVPSTVIPISIILLWITGVVIYILFKFFIKREVNDILTEKLKRPAFVVHILLVILAFILLDMEISYQFGSSILSSLILFPQGLNISLLSIGVIAGLQLSVWSVGALAFALPIRAIVNSLLSYFGIGKDAKGIGKGVGALFIWILSAIYLKIFANILMMILLNSGIMPSNIFS
;
A
#
# COMPACT_ATOMS: atom_id res chain seq x y z
N ILE A 1 21.26 30.18 -9.92
CA ILE A 1 21.44 29.98 -8.45
C ILE A 1 20.38 28.97 -8.08
N ASN A 2 20.76 27.71 -7.87
CA ASN A 2 19.82 26.62 -7.64
C ASN A 2 19.35 26.73 -6.18
N GLY A 3 18.14 27.24 -5.96
CA GLY A 3 17.52 27.24 -4.65
C GLY A 3 17.03 25.83 -4.34
N THR A 4 17.55 25.20 -3.29
CA THR A 4 16.98 23.95 -2.76
C THR A 4 16.06 24.29 -1.60
N SER A 5 14.76 24.12 -1.76
CA SER A 5 13.83 24.16 -0.62
C SER A 5 13.77 22.77 0.01
N SER A 6 13.89 22.68 1.34
CA SER A 6 13.79 21.41 2.06
C SER A 6 12.61 21.45 3.03
N VAL A 7 11.73 20.46 2.89
CA VAL A 7 10.64 20.19 3.83
C VAL A 7 11.05 18.99 4.67
N SER A 8 11.20 19.17 5.98
CA SER A 8 11.34 18.05 6.91
C SER A 8 10.14 18.04 7.86
N SER A 9 9.17 17.17 7.62
CA SER A 9 8.03 16.98 8.51
C SER A 9 7.65 15.51 8.59
N LYS A 10 7.48 15.01 9.83
CA LYS A 10 6.92 13.69 10.09
C LYS A 10 5.41 13.87 10.25
N LEU A 11 4.64 13.37 9.29
CA LEU A 11 3.18 13.35 9.33
C LEU A 11 2.72 11.98 9.80
N SER A 12 1.83 11.92 10.79
CA SER A 12 1.18 10.66 11.17
C SER A 12 -0.17 10.53 10.47
N SER A 13 -0.46 9.34 9.92
CA SER A 13 -1.71 9.04 9.19
C SER A 13 -2.04 10.08 8.11
N ALA A 14 -1.18 10.19 7.10
CA ALA A 14 -1.33 11.17 6.02
C ALA A 14 -1.84 10.54 4.72
N LEU A 15 -2.73 11.23 4.02
CA LEU A 15 -3.06 10.99 2.62
C LEU A 15 -2.44 12.12 1.78
N CYS A 16 -1.55 11.77 0.86
CA CYS A 16 -0.87 12.73 -0.01
C CYS A 16 -1.34 12.55 -1.45
N ALA A 17 -1.56 13.66 -2.16
CA ALA A 17 -1.93 13.68 -3.56
C ALA A 17 -1.14 14.77 -4.31
N LEU A 18 -0.66 14.43 -5.49
CA LEU A 18 -0.15 15.41 -6.46
C LEU A 18 -1.31 15.84 -7.37
N MET A 19 -1.49 17.15 -7.52
CA MET A 19 -2.58 17.75 -8.29
C MET A 19 -2.06 18.90 -9.15
N ASN A 20 -2.58 19.02 -10.38
CA ASN A 20 -2.35 20.18 -11.22
C ASN A 20 -3.47 21.21 -10.98
N ILE A 21 -3.10 22.40 -10.51
CA ILE A 21 -4.00 23.52 -10.24
C ILE A 21 -3.75 24.60 -11.29
N ASN A 22 -4.81 25.08 -11.96
CA ASN A 22 -4.70 26.22 -12.86
C ASN A 22 -4.71 27.52 -12.07
N MET A 23 -3.61 28.28 -12.13
CA MET A 23 -3.44 29.58 -11.52
C MET A 23 -3.19 30.61 -12.62
N GLU A 24 -4.16 31.51 -12.83
CA GLU A 24 -4.07 32.59 -13.83
C GLU A 24 -3.69 32.13 -15.25
N GLY A 25 -4.09 30.92 -15.65
CA GLY A 25 -3.82 30.36 -16.98
C GLY A 25 -2.60 29.43 -17.04
N ASN A 26 -1.83 29.30 -15.96
CA ASN A 26 -0.72 28.36 -15.86
C ASN A 26 -1.11 27.15 -15.02
N ASN A 27 -0.80 25.94 -15.50
CA ASN A 27 -0.98 24.70 -14.74
C ASN A 27 0.20 24.51 -13.79
N VAL A 28 -0.09 24.37 -12.51
CA VAL A 28 0.93 24.30 -11.46
C VAL A 28 0.72 23.03 -10.64
N THR A 29 1.74 22.17 -10.61
CA THR A 29 1.71 20.94 -9.82
C THR A 29 1.90 21.26 -8.34
N THR A 30 1.01 20.72 -7.50
CA THR A 30 1.05 20.90 -6.05
C THR A 30 0.86 19.59 -5.33
N LEU A 31 1.59 19.47 -4.23
CA LEU A 31 1.39 18.40 -3.28
C LEU A 31 0.46 18.86 -2.17
N ILE A 32 -0.61 18.10 -1.99
CA ILE A 32 -1.55 18.24 -0.89
C ILE A 32 -1.35 17.05 0.04
N ALA A 33 -1.26 17.31 1.34
CA ALA A 33 -1.29 16.28 2.37
C ALA A 33 -2.40 16.54 3.39
N SER A 34 -3.29 15.56 3.60
CA SER A 34 -4.31 15.56 4.65
C SER A 34 -3.87 14.62 5.78
N THR A 35 -3.91 15.07 7.04
CA THR A 35 -3.41 14.33 8.21
C THR A 35 -4.44 14.30 9.33
N SER A 36 -4.50 13.19 10.07
CA SER A 36 -5.40 13.09 11.24
C SER A 36 -4.91 13.96 12.40
N ASP A 37 -3.59 14.20 12.48
CA ASP A 37 -2.98 15.05 13.48
C ASP A 37 -2.87 16.51 13.02
N ASN A 38 -2.98 17.42 13.99
CA ASN A 38 -2.64 18.83 13.79
C ASN A 38 -1.12 18.95 14.00
N SER A 39 -0.29 18.37 13.11
CA SER A 39 1.17 18.39 13.24
C SER A 39 1.77 19.69 12.69
N THR A 40 2.78 20.23 13.37
CA THR A 40 3.51 21.42 12.90
C THR A 40 4.45 21.04 11.76
N ILE A 41 4.32 21.69 10.61
CA ILE A 41 5.30 21.58 9.53
C ILE A 41 6.34 22.67 9.71
N LYS A 42 7.61 22.34 9.52
CA LYS A 42 8.68 23.30 9.33
C LYS A 42 9.19 23.17 7.91
N ILE A 43 9.22 24.28 7.18
CA ILE A 43 9.72 24.32 5.81
C ILE A 43 10.82 25.35 5.74
N HIS A 44 11.93 25.00 5.10
CA HIS A 44 13.00 25.93 4.75
C HIS A 44 12.95 26.18 3.24
N PHE A 45 12.76 27.44 2.87
CA PHE A 45 12.71 27.88 1.49
C PHE A 45 13.94 28.70 1.16
N THR A 46 14.51 28.47 -0.01
CA THR A 46 15.64 29.27 -0.55
C THR A 46 15.22 30.03 -1.82
N SER A 47 13.95 30.46 -1.85
CA SER A 47 13.30 31.06 -3.02
C SER A 47 12.13 31.99 -2.66
N THR A 48 11.86 32.97 -3.54
CA THR A 48 10.61 33.76 -3.53
C THR A 48 9.44 32.89 -3.97
N ILE A 49 8.40 32.80 -3.14
CA ILE A 49 7.27 31.89 -3.36
C ILE A 49 5.95 32.65 -3.29
N SER A 50 5.08 32.33 -4.25
CA SER A 50 3.67 32.72 -4.26
C SER A 50 2.78 31.52 -3.93
N LEU A 51 1.97 31.73 -2.90
CA LEU A 51 0.83 30.95 -2.41
C LEU A 51 1.11 29.80 -1.41
N ILE A 52 0.88 30.14 -0.14
CA ILE A 52 0.50 29.19 0.92
C ILE A 52 -1.00 29.39 1.15
N GLY A 53 -1.83 28.48 0.63
CA GLY A 53 -3.25 28.40 1.01
C GLY A 53 -3.34 27.76 2.38
N LEU A 54 -3.71 28.53 3.41
CA LEU A 54 -3.93 27.98 4.74
C LEU A 54 -5.40 27.77 4.97
N SER A 55 -5.80 26.51 4.95
CA SER A 55 -7.13 26.12 5.41
C SER A 55 -7.06 25.96 6.92
N LEU A 56 -7.68 26.92 7.63
CA LEU A 56 -7.62 27.03 9.07
C LEU A 56 -9.01 26.77 9.65
N ASN A 57 -9.03 26.04 10.75
CA ASN A 57 -10.23 25.74 11.51
C ASN A 57 -10.51 26.91 12.47
N GLU A 58 -11.71 27.49 12.41
CA GLU A 58 -12.11 28.68 13.20
C GLU A 58 -11.96 28.48 14.72
N ASN A 59 -12.00 27.21 15.18
CA ASN A 59 -11.92 26.87 16.60
C ASN A 59 -10.51 26.56 17.10
N SER A 60 -9.49 26.61 16.23
CA SER A 60 -8.10 26.41 16.65
C SER A 60 -7.30 27.68 16.45
N LEU A 61 -6.85 28.29 17.55
CA LEU A 61 -5.82 29.34 17.56
C LEU A 61 -4.52 28.76 16.98
N GLN A 62 -4.42 28.71 15.66
CA GLN A 62 -3.26 28.21 14.93
C GLN A 62 -2.41 29.40 14.50
N ASN A 63 -1.30 29.56 15.19
CA ASN A 63 -0.31 30.59 14.92
C ASN A 63 0.60 30.12 13.77
N VAL A 64 0.69 30.94 12.73
CA VAL A 64 1.65 30.78 11.65
C VAL A 64 2.85 31.67 11.96
N VAL A 65 4.04 31.11 11.84
CA VAL A 65 5.30 31.80 12.14
C VAL A 65 6.18 31.76 10.90
N ILE A 66 6.63 32.94 10.46
CA ILE A 66 7.61 33.12 9.38
C ILE A 66 8.88 33.66 10.03
N LYS A 67 10.00 33.01 9.76
CA LYS A 67 11.33 33.45 10.20
C LYS A 67 12.23 33.74 9.02
N ASN A 68 13.13 34.70 9.16
CA ASN A 68 14.20 34.93 8.18
C ASN A 68 15.28 33.85 8.29
N SER A 69 16.29 33.91 7.41
CA SER A 69 17.47 33.04 7.43
C SER A 69 18.28 33.06 8.74
N ALA A 70 18.24 34.16 9.50
CA ALA A 70 18.87 34.28 10.82
C ALA A 70 18.07 33.59 11.95
N GLY A 71 16.84 33.15 11.68
CA GLY A 71 15.94 32.50 12.64
C GLY A 71 15.06 33.46 13.44
N ASP A 72 15.11 34.77 13.14
CA ASP A 72 14.28 35.80 13.75
C ASP A 72 12.86 35.74 13.20
N VAL A 73 11.87 35.92 14.08
CA VAL A 73 10.46 35.94 13.67
C VAL A 73 10.15 37.25 12.95
N VAL A 74 9.90 37.16 11.63
CA VAL A 74 9.52 38.30 10.79
C VAL A 74 8.01 38.53 10.82
N TRP A 75 7.25 37.46 10.99
CA TRP A 75 5.80 37.53 11.13
C TRP A 75 5.26 36.38 11.97
N SER A 76 4.27 36.70 12.82
CA SER A 76 3.51 35.74 13.59
C SER A 76 2.06 36.20 13.63
N GLY A 77 1.13 35.35 13.20
CA GLY A 77 -0.27 35.73 13.15
C GLY A 77 -1.22 34.56 13.02
N HIS A 78 -2.51 34.88 13.12
CA HIS A 78 -3.62 33.93 12.99
C HIS A 78 -4.37 34.25 11.69
N PRO A 79 -4.06 33.58 10.58
CA PRO A 79 -4.77 33.83 9.32
C PRO A 79 -6.25 33.42 9.44
N THR A 80 -7.11 34.13 8.72
CA THR A 80 -8.55 33.85 8.59
C THR A 80 -8.83 33.02 7.34
N LYS A 81 -10.08 32.54 7.21
CA LYS A 81 -10.55 31.73 6.07
C LYS A 81 -10.26 32.41 4.73
N GLY A 82 -9.61 31.68 3.82
CA GLY A 82 -9.29 32.15 2.47
C GLY A 82 -8.02 33.01 2.38
N ASN A 83 -7.27 33.18 3.47
CA ASN A 83 -6.03 33.96 3.43
C ASN A 83 -4.94 33.21 2.66
N VAL A 84 -4.30 33.96 1.77
CA VAL A 84 -3.09 33.55 1.04
C VAL A 84 -1.91 34.28 1.65
N ILE A 85 -0.87 33.54 2.04
CA ILE A 85 0.41 34.15 2.43
C ILE A 85 1.34 34.14 1.22
N ILE A 86 1.88 35.32 0.91
CA ILE A 86 2.91 35.54 -0.11
C ILE A 86 4.19 35.94 0.62
N VAL A 87 5.28 35.22 0.39
CA VAL A 87 6.57 35.51 1.01
C VAL A 87 7.57 35.86 -0.09
N ASN A 88 7.88 37.14 -0.19
CA ASN A 88 8.86 37.66 -1.13
C ASN A 88 10.25 37.75 -0.45
N ASP A 89 10.76 36.60 0.00
CA ASP A 89 12.09 36.45 0.58
C ASP A 89 12.80 35.28 -0.11
N LYS A 90 14.12 35.38 -0.27
CA LYS A 90 14.95 34.33 -0.88
C LYS A 90 15.38 33.27 0.11
N ASP A 91 15.28 33.50 1.42
CA ASP A 91 15.64 32.50 2.42
C ASP A 91 14.81 32.67 3.70
N PHE A 92 13.84 31.77 3.91
CA PHE A 92 12.93 31.87 5.06
C PHE A 92 12.48 30.51 5.59
N PHE A 93 12.10 30.48 6.86
CA PHE A 93 11.49 29.32 7.51
C PHE A 93 10.01 29.58 7.77
N LEU A 94 9.16 28.64 7.34
CA LEU A 94 7.74 28.64 7.63
C LEU A 94 7.40 27.56 8.65
N SER A 95 6.62 27.94 9.67
CA SER A 95 6.04 27.00 10.62
C SER A 95 4.54 27.23 10.76
N TYR A 96 3.74 26.22 10.43
CA TYR A 96 2.29 26.25 10.62
C TYR A 96 1.74 24.89 11.05
N ARG A 97 0.56 24.92 11.66
CA ARG A 97 -0.19 23.76 12.12
C ARG A 97 -1.48 23.70 11.32
N SER A 98 -1.74 22.63 10.59
CA SER A 98 -3.02 22.38 9.90
C SER A 98 -3.18 20.88 9.64
N ARG A 99 -4.43 20.41 9.52
CA ARG A 99 -4.76 19.06 9.06
C ARG A 99 -4.65 18.91 7.56
N VAL A 100 -4.79 19.99 6.79
CA VAL A 100 -4.61 19.99 5.34
C VAL A 100 -3.46 20.92 4.99
N LYS A 101 -2.48 20.36 4.31
CA LYS A 101 -1.16 20.94 4.12
C LYS A 101 -0.94 21.10 2.63
N PHE A 102 -0.84 22.35 2.20
CA PHE A 102 -0.47 22.71 0.84
C PHE A 102 1.03 23.00 0.82
N PHE A 103 1.79 22.20 0.09
CA PHE A 103 3.19 22.51 -0.19
C PHE A 103 3.23 23.40 -1.44
N PRO A 104 4.02 24.48 -1.43
CA PRO A 104 3.85 25.54 -2.41
C PRO A 104 4.17 25.14 -3.85
N LEU A 105 3.58 25.95 -4.72
CA LEU A 105 3.15 25.68 -6.08
C LEU A 105 4.12 26.17 -7.16
N SER A 106 4.73 27.35 -7.04
CA SER A 106 5.43 27.99 -8.18
C SER A 106 6.82 28.50 -7.82
N TYR A 107 7.72 28.44 -8.81
CA TYR A 107 9.07 28.99 -8.75
C TYR A 107 9.53 29.53 -10.12
N GLU A 108 10.35 30.59 -10.12
CA GLU A 108 11.07 31.09 -11.30
C GLU A 108 12.44 30.38 -11.45
N ASN A 109 12.54 29.33 -12.29
CA ASN A 109 13.81 28.72 -12.80
C ASN A 109 14.71 27.89 -11.83
N SER A 110 14.19 26.96 -11.02
CA SER A 110 15.00 26.08 -10.14
C SER A 110 14.23 24.86 -9.60
N GLU A 111 14.99 23.84 -9.21
CA GLU A 111 14.52 22.55 -8.70
C GLU A 111 13.98 22.60 -7.25
N ILE A 112 12.85 21.95 -6.97
CA ILE A 112 12.31 21.82 -5.61
C ILE A 112 12.44 20.38 -5.10
N LYS A 113 13.46 20.11 -4.28
CA LYS A 113 13.67 18.80 -3.69
C LYS A 113 12.88 18.63 -2.39
N PHE A 114 11.65 18.12 -2.52
CA PHE A 114 10.93 17.62 -1.36
C PHE A 114 11.53 16.29 -0.89
N HIS A 115 11.71 16.14 0.41
CA HIS A 115 12.08 14.87 1.03
C HIS A 115 10.96 14.47 1.97
N ILE A 116 9.96 13.82 1.40
CA ILE A 116 8.83 13.31 2.17
C ILE A 116 9.10 11.84 2.37
N LYS A 117 9.02 11.36 3.60
CA LYS A 117 9.09 9.92 3.90
C LYS A 117 7.70 9.45 4.27
N LEU A 118 7.07 8.72 3.35
CA LEU A 118 5.79 8.05 3.60
C LEU A 118 6.03 6.70 4.28
N SER A 119 5.31 6.45 5.37
CA SER A 119 5.26 5.16 6.05
C SER A 119 3.84 4.93 6.58
N PRO A 120 3.34 3.67 6.60
CA PRO A 120 2.04 3.36 7.19
C PRO A 120 1.93 3.87 8.64
N SER A 121 0.77 4.39 8.99
CA SER A 121 0.50 4.77 10.38
C SER A 121 0.27 3.54 11.26
N GLU A 122 0.81 3.58 12.47
CA GLU A 122 0.52 2.61 13.54
C GLU A 122 -0.83 2.87 14.22
N MET A 123 -1.42 4.05 14.02
CA MET A 123 -2.75 4.41 14.53
C MET A 123 -3.84 4.03 13.51
N SER A 124 -5.10 3.94 13.98
CA SER A 124 -6.24 3.71 13.10
C SER A 124 -6.32 4.78 12.01
N PHE A 125 -6.17 4.36 10.75
CA PHE A 125 -6.27 5.22 9.58
C PHE A 125 -7.67 5.11 8.99
N ASP A 126 -8.36 6.24 8.84
CA ASP A 126 -9.65 6.33 8.17
C ASP A 126 -9.59 7.35 7.05
N ALA A 127 -9.47 6.85 5.81
CA ALA A 127 -9.45 7.63 4.59
C ALA A 127 -10.69 8.50 4.44
N SER A 128 -11.85 8.04 4.92
CA SER A 128 -13.10 8.76 4.79
C SER A 128 -13.10 10.05 5.61
N SER A 129 -12.56 9.99 6.83
CA SER A 129 -12.36 11.15 7.70
C SER A 129 -11.36 12.17 7.11
N LEU A 130 -10.32 11.68 6.43
CA LEU A 130 -9.32 12.56 5.80
C LEU A 130 -9.87 13.23 4.54
N LEU A 131 -10.70 12.52 3.77
CA LEU A 131 -11.36 13.06 2.58
C LEU A 131 -12.43 14.09 2.96
N SER A 132 -13.25 13.81 3.98
CA SER A 132 -14.23 14.79 4.47
C SER A 132 -13.54 16.05 4.99
N THR A 133 -12.43 15.90 5.73
CA THR A 133 -11.59 17.02 6.16
C THR A 133 -11.03 17.78 4.95
N PHE A 134 -10.49 17.09 3.95
CA PHE A 134 -9.97 17.74 2.75
C PHE A 134 -11.04 18.54 2.01
N LEU A 135 -12.24 17.99 1.83
CA LEU A 135 -13.32 18.63 1.09
C LEU A 135 -13.98 19.76 1.88
N GLU A 136 -14.11 19.62 3.20
CA GLU A 136 -14.49 20.73 4.08
C GLU A 136 -13.51 21.88 3.91
N GLU A 137 -12.21 21.61 3.99
CA GLU A 137 -11.16 22.63 3.82
C GLU A 137 -11.14 23.21 2.40
N PHE A 138 -11.27 22.39 1.36
CA PHE A 138 -11.30 22.87 -0.04
C PHE A 138 -12.53 23.73 -0.33
N SER A 139 -13.69 23.39 0.24
CA SER A 139 -14.91 24.19 0.11
C SER A 139 -14.76 25.62 0.64
N LYS A 140 -13.78 25.85 1.53
CA LYS A 140 -13.44 27.19 2.03
C LYS A 140 -12.76 28.07 0.97
N PHE A 141 -12.16 27.47 -0.05
CA PHE A 141 -11.52 28.16 -1.18
C PHE A 141 -12.43 28.29 -2.40
N SER A 142 -13.43 27.40 -2.55
CA SER A 142 -14.39 27.46 -3.66
C SER A 142 -15.59 28.35 -3.33
N SER A 143 -15.81 29.41 -4.11
CA SER A 143 -16.93 30.35 -3.93
C SER A 143 -18.32 29.80 -4.36
N GLY A 144 -18.43 28.53 -4.75
CA GLY A 144 -19.67 27.95 -5.31
C GLY A 144 -20.41 27.00 -4.36
N ALA A 145 -21.57 27.42 -3.85
CA ALA A 145 -22.47 26.60 -3.01
C ALA A 145 -23.01 25.32 -3.70
N SER A 146 -22.92 25.24 -5.04
CA SER A 146 -23.28 24.05 -5.83
C SER A 146 -22.21 22.95 -5.79
N PHE A 147 -20.94 23.28 -5.62
CA PHE A 147 -19.84 22.32 -5.59
C PHE A 147 -19.83 21.54 -4.27
N SER A 148 -20.05 22.23 -3.15
CA SER A 148 -20.04 21.62 -1.82
C SER A 148 -21.15 20.58 -1.63
N LYS A 149 -22.34 20.81 -2.21
CA LYS A 149 -23.50 19.92 -2.04
C LYS A 149 -23.42 18.65 -2.90
N GLY A 150 -22.99 18.76 -4.16
CA GLY A 150 -22.79 17.60 -5.03
C GLY A 150 -21.59 16.74 -4.60
N ALA A 151 -20.52 17.38 -4.12
CA ALA A 151 -19.39 16.68 -3.53
C ALA A 151 -19.78 15.95 -2.25
N SER A 152 -20.52 16.59 -1.33
CA SER A 152 -20.95 15.95 -0.07
C SER A 152 -21.83 14.72 -0.29
N GLU A 153 -22.82 14.79 -1.19
CA GLU A 153 -23.69 13.66 -1.51
C GLU A 153 -22.92 12.49 -2.14
N SER A 154 -21.92 12.80 -2.98
CA SER A 154 -21.03 11.78 -3.56
C SER A 154 -20.15 11.13 -2.48
N ILE A 155 -19.58 11.92 -1.56
CA ILE A 155 -18.73 11.39 -0.47
C ILE A 155 -19.52 10.46 0.45
N GLU A 156 -20.74 10.84 0.86
CA GLU A 156 -21.56 10.01 1.74
C GLU A 156 -21.83 8.64 1.11
N MET A 157 -22.06 8.61 -0.21
CA MET A 157 -22.21 7.38 -0.97
C MET A 157 -20.93 6.53 -1.02
N PHE A 158 -19.76 7.17 -1.14
CA PHE A 158 -18.46 6.49 -1.18
C PHE A 158 -17.85 6.20 0.20
N GLN A 159 -18.39 6.76 1.28
CA GLN A 159 -17.82 6.67 2.63
C GLN A 159 -17.65 5.22 3.13
N PRO A 160 -18.63 4.30 2.96
CA PRO A 160 -18.47 2.90 3.35
C PRO A 160 -17.38 2.18 2.55
N VAL A 161 -17.22 2.55 1.27
CA VAL A 161 -16.19 1.99 0.38
C VAL A 161 -14.83 2.50 0.81
N LEU A 162 -14.65 3.82 0.93
CA LEU A 162 -13.38 4.45 1.34
C LEU A 162 -12.93 3.98 2.71
N SER A 163 -13.83 3.89 3.68
CA SER A 163 -13.52 3.37 5.01
C SER A 163 -13.08 1.90 4.98
N GLY A 164 -13.68 1.07 4.11
CA GLY A 164 -13.25 -0.30 3.84
C GLY A 164 -11.88 -0.40 3.16
N PHE A 165 -11.52 0.56 2.31
CA PHE A 165 -10.23 0.63 1.64
C PHE A 165 -9.14 1.35 2.43
N SER A 166 -9.47 1.99 3.54
CA SER A 166 -8.52 2.74 4.39
C SER A 166 -7.23 1.96 4.70
N PRO A 167 -7.27 0.69 5.13
CA PRO A 167 -6.04 -0.05 5.44
C PRO A 167 -5.10 -0.22 4.23
N PHE A 168 -5.68 -0.33 3.02
CA PHE A 168 -4.96 -0.53 1.77
C PHE A 168 -4.21 0.72 1.33
N ILE A 169 -4.80 1.90 1.57
CA ILE A 169 -4.20 3.18 1.16
C ILE A 169 -3.40 3.87 2.28
N ASN A 170 -3.38 3.29 3.50
CA ASN A 170 -2.56 3.79 4.60
C ASN A 170 -1.05 3.74 4.23
N GLY A 171 -0.41 4.91 4.22
CA GLY A 171 1.00 5.05 3.84
C GLY A 171 1.26 4.90 2.33
N ALA A 172 0.21 4.98 1.50
CA ALA A 172 0.35 4.91 0.06
C ALA A 172 0.46 6.31 -0.58
N LEU A 173 1.30 6.43 -1.61
CA LEU A 173 1.29 7.52 -2.56
C LEU A 173 0.28 7.18 -3.66
N THR A 174 -0.68 8.06 -3.90
CA THR A 174 -1.68 7.90 -4.97
C THR A 174 -1.63 9.07 -5.93
N THR A 175 -1.75 8.78 -7.23
CA THR A 175 -1.98 9.79 -8.27
C THR A 175 -3.16 9.38 -9.14
N ILE A 176 -3.99 10.34 -9.55
CA ILE A 176 -5.21 10.12 -10.34
C ILE A 176 -5.22 11.09 -11.52
N GLY A 177 -5.65 10.63 -12.70
CA GLY A 177 -5.99 11.46 -13.85
C GLY A 177 -4.96 11.49 -14.98
N GLU A 178 -3.74 10.98 -14.76
CA GLU A 178 -2.68 10.99 -15.76
C GLU A 178 -2.05 9.60 -15.90
N ASN A 179 -1.63 9.24 -17.13
CA ASN A 179 -0.84 8.05 -17.35
C ASN A 179 0.61 8.34 -16.98
N LEU A 180 1.19 7.51 -16.13
CA LEU A 180 2.56 7.70 -15.66
C LEU A 180 3.48 6.67 -16.29
N THR A 181 4.68 7.10 -16.70
CA THR A 181 5.78 6.20 -17.03
C THR A 181 6.68 6.08 -15.81
N LEU A 182 6.86 4.85 -15.32
CA LEU A 182 7.51 4.54 -14.06
C LEU A 182 8.69 3.60 -14.31
N ASN A 183 9.80 3.77 -13.60
CA ASN A 183 10.87 2.79 -13.58
C ASN A 183 10.76 1.95 -12.30
N ILE A 184 10.40 0.68 -12.44
CA ILE A 184 10.21 -0.26 -11.32
C ILE A 184 11.17 -1.44 -11.53
N ASP A 185 12.07 -1.65 -10.55
CA ASP A 185 13.14 -2.66 -10.60
C ASP A 185 13.93 -2.68 -11.93
N GLY A 186 14.23 -1.51 -12.48
CA GLY A 186 14.97 -1.35 -13.74
C GLY A 186 14.12 -1.57 -15.02
N SER A 187 12.82 -1.80 -14.89
CA SER A 187 11.89 -1.95 -16.01
C SER A 187 10.96 -0.75 -16.13
N VAL A 188 10.75 -0.26 -17.35
CA VAL A 188 9.79 0.81 -17.62
C VAL A 188 8.37 0.23 -17.63
N GLN A 189 7.51 0.80 -16.80
CA GLN A 189 6.12 0.41 -16.58
C GLN A 189 5.22 1.59 -16.86
N GLU A 190 4.05 1.35 -17.44
CA GLU A 190 3.02 2.37 -17.62
C GLU A 190 1.90 2.17 -16.61
N SER A 191 1.49 3.25 -15.95
CA SER A 191 0.30 3.27 -15.12
C SER A 191 -0.85 3.92 -15.87
N LYS A 192 -2.04 3.31 -15.77
CA LYS A 192 -3.30 3.79 -16.37
C LYS A 192 -4.09 4.59 -15.36
N LYS A 193 -4.16 5.93 -15.53
CA LYS A 193 -4.99 6.91 -14.78
C LYS A 193 -4.95 6.90 -13.25
N ILE A 194 -4.66 5.78 -12.59
CA ILE A 194 -4.62 5.58 -11.15
C ILE A 194 -3.32 4.84 -10.89
N PHE A 195 -2.46 5.44 -10.09
CA PHE A 195 -1.27 4.80 -9.55
C PHE A 195 -1.38 4.82 -8.04
N LEU A 196 -1.03 3.69 -7.41
CA LEU A 196 -0.90 3.59 -5.97
C LEU A 196 0.38 2.85 -5.64
N ALA A 197 1.28 3.49 -4.91
CA ALA A 197 2.48 2.86 -4.37
C ALA A 197 2.48 2.92 -2.85
N LYS A 198 2.52 1.76 -2.20
CA LYS A 198 2.68 1.62 -0.76
C LYS A 198 4.12 1.26 -0.48
N GLY A 199 4.81 2.05 0.34
CA GLY A 199 6.21 1.81 0.64
C GLY A 199 6.58 1.94 2.10
N GLU A 200 7.72 1.31 2.42
CA GLU A 200 8.44 1.51 3.68
C GLU A 200 9.02 2.93 3.74
N PHE A 201 9.46 3.42 2.58
CA PHE A 201 9.79 4.81 2.33
C PHE A 201 9.57 5.13 0.84
N ILE A 202 9.06 6.32 0.57
CA ILE A 202 8.89 6.88 -0.77
C ILE A 202 9.33 8.33 -0.70
N ASP A 203 10.42 8.67 -1.38
CA ASP A 203 10.95 10.02 -1.57
C ASP A 203 10.38 10.62 -2.87
N ILE A 204 9.95 11.89 -2.81
CA ILE A 204 9.31 12.59 -3.93
C ILE A 204 10.05 13.89 -4.17
N SER A 205 10.80 14.01 -5.27
CA SER A 205 11.46 15.24 -5.71
C SER A 205 10.67 15.90 -6.84
N LEU A 206 10.42 17.20 -6.78
CA LEU A 206 9.82 17.95 -7.88
C LEU A 206 10.93 18.68 -8.65
N LEU A 207 11.14 18.27 -9.89
CA LEU A 207 12.20 18.75 -10.75
C LEU A 207 11.59 19.62 -11.85
N HIS A 208 12.35 20.60 -12.32
CA HIS A 208 11.97 21.46 -13.45
C HIS A 208 12.91 21.16 -14.61
N ASP A 209 12.34 20.83 -15.77
CA ASP A 209 13.10 20.69 -17.01
C ASP A 209 13.17 22.05 -17.71
N GLU A 210 14.36 22.64 -17.74
CA GLU A 210 14.62 23.93 -18.39
C GLU A 210 14.44 23.86 -19.91
N ILE A 211 14.57 22.68 -20.53
CA ILE A 211 14.49 22.50 -21.99
C ILE A 211 13.02 22.43 -22.42
N GLU A 212 12.22 21.64 -21.71
CA GLU A 212 10.78 21.49 -22.00
C GLU A 212 9.89 22.53 -21.31
N ASN A 213 10.46 23.32 -20.38
CA ASN A 213 9.73 24.23 -19.48
C ASN A 213 8.57 23.52 -18.76
N LYS A 214 8.85 22.33 -18.22
CA LYS A 214 7.86 21.48 -17.54
C LYS A 214 8.36 21.05 -16.17
N ASN A 215 7.44 20.98 -15.22
CA ASN A 215 7.68 20.38 -13.92
C ASN A 215 7.40 18.87 -13.97
N TYR A 216 8.24 18.06 -13.36
CA TYR A 216 8.04 16.62 -13.22
C TYR A 216 8.36 16.14 -11.81
N ALA A 217 7.66 15.11 -11.34
CA ALA A 217 7.92 14.48 -10.05
C ALA A 217 8.80 13.24 -10.24
N SER A 218 10.01 13.25 -9.67
CA SER A 218 10.84 12.06 -9.51
C SER A 218 10.49 11.39 -8.18
N VAL A 219 9.91 10.20 -8.24
CA VAL A 219 9.56 9.40 -7.07
C VAL A 219 10.52 8.21 -6.97
N GLY A 220 11.24 8.11 -5.85
CA GLY A 220 12.15 6.99 -5.55
C GLY A 220 11.80 6.36 -4.21
N GLY A 221 11.84 5.04 -4.07
CA GLY A 221 11.46 4.44 -2.80
C GLY A 221 11.51 2.93 -2.78
N ARG A 222 11.33 2.36 -1.59
CA ARG A 222 11.13 0.92 -1.41
C ARG A 222 9.65 0.64 -1.14
N CYS A 223 8.99 0.08 -2.14
CA CYS A 223 7.56 -0.20 -2.11
C CYS A 223 7.28 -1.67 -1.77
N SER A 224 6.33 -1.93 -0.86
CA SER A 224 5.79 -3.28 -0.62
C SER A 224 4.72 -3.65 -1.64
N LEU A 225 3.95 -2.66 -2.13
CA LEU A 225 2.88 -2.85 -3.11
C LEU A 225 2.88 -1.70 -4.12
N ILE A 226 2.73 -2.01 -5.40
CA ILE A 226 2.55 -1.01 -6.45
C ILE A 226 1.39 -1.47 -7.32
N PHE A 227 0.39 -0.61 -7.47
CA PHE A 227 -0.76 -0.77 -8.33
C PHE A 227 -0.67 0.24 -9.46
N LEU A 228 -0.80 -0.25 -10.69
CA LEU A 228 -0.61 0.51 -11.91
C LEU A 228 -1.93 0.97 -12.54
N GLY A 229 -3.06 0.72 -11.89
CA GLY A 229 -4.38 1.20 -12.31
C GLY A 229 -5.33 0.08 -12.70
N ASP A 230 -4.80 -1.01 -13.22
CA ASP A 230 -5.54 -2.22 -13.59
C ASP A 230 -4.96 -3.49 -12.96
N HIS A 231 -3.67 -3.51 -12.64
CA HIS A 231 -2.99 -4.62 -11.99
C HIS A 231 -1.96 -4.16 -10.96
N PHE A 232 -1.57 -5.07 -10.07
CA PHE A 232 -0.41 -4.91 -9.20
C PHE A 232 0.86 -5.31 -9.94
N TYR A 233 1.91 -4.50 -9.83
CA TYR A 233 3.22 -4.85 -10.37
C TYR A 233 3.77 -6.12 -9.70
N THR A 234 4.30 -7.04 -10.50
CA THR A 234 4.93 -8.27 -10.04
C THR A 234 6.28 -8.47 -10.70
N SER A 235 7.30 -8.80 -9.91
CA SER A 235 8.66 -9.02 -10.43
C SER A 235 8.75 -10.26 -11.32
N GLN A 236 7.81 -11.20 -11.18
CA GLN A 236 7.72 -12.42 -11.97
C GLN A 236 7.04 -12.21 -13.33
N ALA A 237 6.32 -11.10 -13.51
CA ALA A 237 5.62 -10.78 -14.75
C ALA A 237 5.79 -9.30 -15.13
N LYS A 238 7.02 -8.77 -14.99
CA LYS A 238 7.34 -7.37 -15.29
C LYS A 238 6.96 -6.93 -16.70
N GLU A 239 7.05 -7.84 -17.67
CA GLU A 239 6.74 -7.54 -19.08
C GLU A 239 5.28 -7.85 -19.46
N SER A 240 4.48 -8.36 -18.51
CA SER A 240 3.08 -8.70 -18.78
C SER A 240 2.19 -7.48 -18.65
N LYS A 241 1.30 -7.28 -19.63
CA LYS A 241 0.32 -6.19 -19.64
C LYS A 241 -0.68 -6.26 -18.49
N ASP A 242 -0.97 -7.46 -17.99
CA ASP A 242 -1.97 -7.70 -16.94
C ASP A 242 -1.32 -8.04 -15.59
N GLY A 243 0.02 -7.95 -15.50
CA GLY A 243 0.77 -8.34 -14.30
C GLY A 243 0.67 -9.83 -13.95
N VAL A 244 0.19 -10.67 -14.87
CA VAL A 244 0.10 -12.12 -14.77
C VAL A 244 1.07 -12.74 -15.77
N PRO A 245 1.96 -13.67 -15.39
CA PRO A 245 2.88 -14.28 -16.33
C PRO A 245 2.12 -15.01 -17.45
N SER A 246 2.63 -14.92 -18.68
CA SER A 246 2.03 -15.57 -19.86
C SER A 246 1.87 -17.08 -19.67
N THR A 247 2.73 -17.69 -18.86
CA THR A 247 2.50 -19.00 -18.27
C THR A 247 1.78 -18.85 -16.94
N VAL A 248 0.47 -19.18 -16.93
CA VAL A 248 -0.41 -19.13 -15.74
C VAL A 248 0.17 -19.90 -14.54
N ILE A 249 1.00 -20.92 -14.79
CA ILE A 249 1.65 -21.73 -13.75
C ILE A 249 3.16 -21.48 -13.79
N PRO A 250 3.76 -20.93 -12.73
CA PRO A 250 5.21 -20.82 -12.61
C PRO A 250 5.90 -22.17 -12.77
N ILE A 251 6.96 -22.23 -13.58
CA ILE A 251 7.74 -23.45 -13.85
C ILE A 251 8.20 -24.13 -12.55
N SER A 252 8.51 -23.35 -11.50
CA SER A 252 8.88 -23.85 -10.18
C SER A 252 7.82 -24.76 -9.55
N ILE A 253 6.52 -24.47 -9.76
CA ILE A 253 5.41 -25.28 -9.23
C ILE A 253 5.34 -26.62 -9.97
N ILE A 254 5.53 -26.59 -11.29
CA ILE A 254 5.55 -27.80 -12.12
C ILE A 254 6.71 -28.72 -11.70
N LEU A 255 7.91 -28.14 -11.54
CA LEU A 255 9.10 -28.88 -11.09
C LEU A 255 8.92 -29.49 -9.70
N LEU A 256 8.28 -28.77 -8.78
CA LEU A 256 7.97 -29.29 -7.44
C LEU A 256 7.03 -30.50 -7.52
N TRP A 257 6.02 -30.45 -8.37
CA TRP A 257 5.11 -31.57 -8.61
C TRP A 257 5.80 -32.77 -9.21
N ILE A 258 6.59 -32.58 -10.26
CA ILE A 258 7.40 -33.66 -10.88
C ILE A 258 8.28 -34.30 -9.81
N THR A 259 8.98 -33.50 -9.01
CA THR A 259 9.84 -33.98 -7.93
C THR A 259 9.05 -34.78 -6.90
N GLY A 260 7.88 -34.28 -6.48
CA GLY A 260 7.01 -34.98 -5.53
C GLY A 260 6.52 -36.33 -6.03
N VAL A 261 6.14 -36.40 -7.32
CA VAL A 261 5.71 -37.65 -7.97
C VAL A 261 6.87 -38.63 -8.10
N VAL A 262 8.03 -38.18 -8.57
CA VAL A 262 9.22 -39.03 -8.73
C VAL A 262 9.65 -39.62 -7.39
N ILE A 263 9.75 -38.79 -6.34
CA ILE A 263 10.09 -39.26 -4.99
C ILE A 263 9.03 -40.25 -4.48
N TYR A 264 7.75 -39.95 -4.67
CA TYR A 264 6.69 -40.87 -4.27
C TYR A 264 6.79 -42.24 -4.95
N ILE A 265 7.02 -42.27 -6.27
CA ILE A 265 7.20 -43.51 -7.03
C ILE A 265 8.44 -44.27 -6.54
N LEU A 266 9.57 -43.56 -6.38
CA LEU A 266 10.84 -44.13 -5.94
C LEU A 266 10.72 -44.84 -4.58
N PHE A 267 10.14 -44.19 -3.57
CA PHE A 267 9.98 -44.79 -2.24
C PHE A 267 8.87 -45.85 -2.18
N LYS A 268 7.82 -45.71 -2.99
CA LYS A 268 6.72 -46.68 -3.00
C LYS A 268 7.11 -48.01 -3.63
N PHE A 269 7.89 -47.96 -4.72
CA PHE A 269 8.18 -49.15 -5.54
C PHE A 269 9.61 -49.68 -5.37
N PHE A 270 10.61 -48.83 -5.17
CA PHE A 270 12.02 -49.25 -5.17
C PHE A 270 12.66 -49.28 -3.79
N ILE A 271 12.37 -48.31 -2.91
CA ILE A 271 12.98 -48.18 -1.57
C ILE A 271 12.00 -48.56 -0.46
N LYS A 272 11.23 -49.63 -0.70
CA LYS A 272 10.19 -50.06 0.23
C LYS A 272 10.83 -50.62 1.52
N ARG A 273 10.45 -50.07 2.67
CA ARG A 273 10.82 -50.58 4.00
C ARG A 273 9.58 -51.09 4.73
N GLU A 274 9.76 -52.10 5.57
CA GLU A 274 8.70 -52.58 6.46
C GLU A 274 8.32 -51.51 7.49
N VAL A 275 7.03 -51.44 7.79
CA VAL A 275 6.47 -50.47 8.73
C VAL A 275 6.73 -50.97 10.15
N ASN A 276 7.25 -50.08 11.00
CA ASN A 276 7.38 -50.34 12.43
C ASN A 276 6.12 -49.85 13.14
N ASP A 277 5.22 -50.76 13.46
CA ASP A 277 3.92 -50.44 14.07
C ASP A 277 4.07 -49.81 15.45
N ILE A 278 5.03 -50.28 16.26
CA ILE A 278 5.31 -49.75 17.61
C ILE A 278 5.74 -48.28 17.53
N LEU A 279 6.66 -47.96 16.62
CA LEU A 279 7.13 -46.60 16.40
C LEU A 279 5.99 -45.71 15.87
N THR A 280 5.20 -46.24 14.95
CA THR A 280 4.09 -45.51 14.31
C THR A 280 3.01 -45.13 15.33
N GLU A 281 2.66 -46.06 16.23
CA GLU A 281 1.66 -45.81 17.27
C GLU A 281 2.13 -44.75 18.27
N LYS A 282 3.40 -44.80 18.69
CA LYS A 282 4.01 -43.78 19.56
C LYS A 282 4.01 -42.38 18.93
N LEU A 283 4.20 -42.30 17.60
CA LEU A 283 4.27 -41.03 16.87
C LEU A 283 2.91 -40.46 16.46
N LYS A 284 1.82 -41.22 16.58
CA LYS A 284 0.48 -40.80 16.14
C LYS A 284 0.01 -39.50 16.81
N ARG A 285 0.07 -39.43 18.14
CA ARG A 285 -0.33 -38.23 18.91
C ARG A 285 0.63 -37.05 18.66
N PRO A 286 1.96 -37.20 18.77
CA PRO A 286 2.90 -36.13 18.42
C PRO A 286 2.71 -35.59 17.01
N ALA A 287 2.52 -36.47 16.01
CA ALA A 287 2.31 -36.07 14.62
C ALA A 287 1.04 -35.23 14.43
N PHE A 288 -0.02 -35.52 15.18
CA PHE A 288 -1.23 -34.71 15.18
C PHE A 288 -0.99 -33.32 15.80
N VAL A 289 -0.31 -33.25 16.95
CA VAL A 289 0.03 -31.97 17.59
C VAL A 289 0.90 -31.12 16.67
N VAL A 290 1.94 -31.71 16.06
CA VAL A 290 2.80 -31.03 15.08
C VAL A 290 1.99 -30.53 13.89
N HIS A 291 1.05 -31.31 13.38
CA HIS A 291 0.19 -30.87 12.28
C HIS A 291 -0.59 -29.60 12.63
N ILE A 292 -1.26 -29.59 13.78
CA ILE A 292 -2.06 -28.45 14.23
C ILE A 292 -1.18 -27.22 14.45
N LEU A 293 -0.04 -27.37 15.14
CA LEU A 293 0.90 -26.27 15.37
C LEU A 293 1.42 -25.66 14.06
N LEU A 294 1.77 -26.49 13.08
CA LEU A 294 2.26 -26.01 11.78
C LEU A 294 1.16 -25.34 10.95
N VAL A 295 -0.10 -25.79 11.05
CA VAL A 295 -1.23 -25.12 10.39
C VAL A 295 -1.48 -23.74 11.00
N ILE A 296 -1.47 -23.64 12.33
CA ILE A 296 -1.62 -22.35 13.04
C ILE A 296 -0.47 -21.42 12.65
N LEU A 297 0.77 -21.91 12.67
CA LEU A 297 1.93 -21.12 12.28
C LEU A 297 1.83 -20.65 10.82
N ALA A 298 1.43 -21.53 9.89
CA ALA A 298 1.23 -21.16 8.49
C ALA A 298 0.16 -20.07 8.34
N PHE A 299 -0.93 -20.14 9.10
CA PHE A 299 -1.98 -19.14 9.09
C PHE A 299 -1.48 -17.78 9.58
N ILE A 300 -0.73 -17.75 10.68
CA ILE A 300 -0.15 -16.52 11.26
C ILE A 300 0.85 -15.90 10.27
N LEU A 301 1.76 -16.70 9.72
CA LEU A 301 2.76 -16.21 8.76
C LEU A 301 2.11 -15.67 7.48
N LEU A 302 1.05 -16.33 7.00
CA LEU A 302 0.28 -15.87 5.86
C LEU A 302 -0.43 -14.54 6.15
N ASP A 303 -1.08 -14.42 7.30
CA ASP A 303 -1.76 -13.20 7.72
C ASP A 303 -0.78 -12.03 7.90
N MET A 304 0.42 -12.30 8.44
CA MET A 304 1.51 -11.32 8.52
C MET A 304 1.97 -10.84 7.13
N GLU A 305 2.12 -11.76 6.17
CA GLU A 305 2.52 -11.41 4.81
C GLU A 305 1.46 -10.55 4.10
N ILE A 306 0.19 -10.92 4.25
CA ILE A 306 -0.94 -10.13 3.72
C ILE A 306 -0.96 -8.74 4.39
N SER A 307 -0.74 -8.67 5.70
CA SER A 307 -0.64 -7.42 6.43
C SER A 307 0.53 -6.55 5.96
N TYR A 308 1.69 -7.15 5.70
CA TYR A 308 2.84 -6.42 5.18
C TYR A 308 2.58 -5.82 3.79
N GLN A 309 1.98 -6.60 2.88
CA GLN A 309 1.72 -6.13 1.50
C GLN A 309 0.52 -5.20 1.41
N PHE A 310 -0.60 -5.54 2.06
CA PHE A 310 -1.88 -4.84 1.92
C PHE A 310 -2.21 -3.92 3.11
N GLY A 311 -1.48 -4.00 4.23
CA GLY A 311 -1.68 -3.15 5.41
C GLY A 311 -2.78 -3.57 6.36
N SER A 312 -3.33 -4.77 6.18
CA SER A 312 -4.41 -5.25 7.02
C SER A 312 -4.32 -6.74 7.30
N SER A 313 -4.75 -7.12 8.49
CA SER A 313 -4.66 -8.47 9.06
C SER A 313 -6.03 -8.88 9.58
N ILE A 314 -6.42 -10.13 9.32
CA ILE A 314 -7.61 -10.72 9.91
C ILE A 314 -7.41 -10.86 11.42
N LEU A 315 -6.22 -11.29 11.84
CA LEU A 315 -5.93 -11.51 13.26
C LEU A 315 -6.00 -10.21 14.06
N SER A 316 -5.34 -9.14 13.59
CA SER A 316 -5.42 -7.81 14.21
C SER A 316 -6.85 -7.30 14.24
N SER A 317 -7.60 -7.48 13.14
CA SER A 317 -9.01 -7.07 13.08
C SER A 317 -9.89 -7.83 14.07
N LEU A 318 -9.72 -9.14 14.20
CA LEU A 318 -10.48 -9.98 15.13
C LEU A 318 -10.16 -9.68 16.60
N ILE A 319 -8.92 -9.31 16.93
CA ILE A 319 -8.53 -8.92 18.29
C ILE A 319 -9.15 -7.57 18.69
N LEU A 320 -9.25 -6.64 17.72
CA LEU A 320 -9.79 -5.29 17.95
C LEU A 320 -11.32 -5.25 17.91
N PHE A 321 -11.97 -6.23 17.27
CA PHE A 321 -13.43 -6.28 17.12
C PHE A 321 -14.20 -6.26 18.46
N PRO A 322 -13.82 -7.02 19.51
CA PRO A 322 -14.48 -6.96 20.82
C PRO A 322 -14.26 -5.66 21.58
N GLN A 323 -13.30 -4.82 21.15
CA GLN A 323 -12.92 -3.58 21.83
C GLN A 323 -13.76 -2.37 21.40
N GLY A 324 -14.78 -2.57 20.55
CA GLY A 324 -15.70 -1.52 20.13
C GLY A 324 -15.14 -0.55 19.08
N LEU A 325 -14.02 -0.90 18.45
CA LEU A 325 -13.47 -0.15 17.31
C LEU A 325 -14.32 -0.39 16.06
N ASN A 326 -14.60 0.69 15.31
CA ASN A 326 -15.28 0.62 14.02
C ASN A 326 -14.37 -0.03 12.97
N ILE A 327 -14.40 -1.36 12.89
CA ILE A 327 -13.69 -2.12 11.86
C ILE A 327 -14.68 -2.41 10.74
N SER A 328 -14.31 -2.03 9.52
CA SER A 328 -15.15 -2.30 8.35
C SER A 328 -15.23 -3.80 8.07
N LEU A 329 -16.41 -4.41 8.22
CA LEU A 329 -16.66 -5.81 7.88
C LEU A 329 -16.30 -6.13 6.41
N LEU A 330 -16.46 -5.15 5.52
CA LEU A 330 -16.06 -5.27 4.12
C LEU A 330 -14.55 -5.50 4.00
N SER A 331 -13.75 -4.73 4.74
CA SER A 331 -12.28 -4.87 4.72
C SER A 331 -11.84 -6.27 5.18
N ILE A 332 -12.43 -6.78 6.27
CA ILE A 332 -12.17 -8.13 6.78
C ILE A 332 -12.57 -9.17 5.72
N GLY A 333 -13.73 -9.00 5.09
CA GLY A 333 -14.24 -9.91 4.06
C GLY A 333 -13.31 -10.01 2.84
N VAL A 334 -12.78 -8.88 2.36
CA VAL A 334 -11.83 -8.85 1.23
C VAL A 334 -10.54 -9.59 1.59
N ILE A 335 -9.99 -9.35 2.77
CA ILE A 335 -8.74 -9.98 3.23
C ILE A 335 -8.94 -11.47 3.48
N ALA A 336 -10.06 -11.84 4.09
CA ALA A 336 -10.45 -13.24 4.28
C ALA A 336 -10.60 -13.97 2.95
N GLY A 337 -11.25 -13.34 1.97
CA GLY A 337 -11.35 -13.87 0.61
C GLY A 337 -9.97 -14.09 -0.03
N LEU A 338 -9.09 -13.10 0.06
CA LEU A 338 -7.71 -13.19 -0.43
C LEU A 338 -6.97 -14.35 0.26
N GLN A 339 -7.00 -14.40 1.60
CA GLN A 339 -6.31 -15.43 2.38
C GLN A 339 -6.81 -16.83 2.06
N LEU A 340 -8.14 -17.02 2.00
CA LEU A 340 -8.75 -18.31 1.65
C LEU A 340 -8.41 -18.74 0.22
N SER A 341 -8.35 -17.81 -0.73
CA SER A 341 -7.96 -18.11 -2.11
C SER A 341 -6.51 -18.62 -2.18
N VAL A 342 -5.59 -17.98 -1.44
CA VAL A 342 -4.17 -18.38 -1.36
C VAL A 342 -4.03 -19.73 -0.66
N TRP A 343 -4.81 -19.98 0.40
CA TRP A 343 -4.86 -21.30 1.05
C TRP A 343 -5.30 -22.40 0.07
N SER A 344 -6.35 -22.13 -0.70
CA SER A 344 -6.92 -23.10 -1.65
C SER A 344 -5.91 -23.45 -2.75
N VAL A 345 -5.30 -22.44 -3.36
CA VAL A 345 -4.32 -22.66 -4.43
C VAL A 345 -3.01 -23.21 -3.87
N GLY A 346 -2.53 -22.72 -2.72
CA GLY A 346 -1.30 -23.20 -2.09
C GLY A 346 -1.39 -24.63 -1.59
N ALA A 347 -2.57 -25.07 -1.16
CA ALA A 347 -2.79 -26.46 -0.82
C ALA A 347 -2.50 -27.36 -2.03
N LEU A 348 -3.00 -27.00 -3.22
CA LEU A 348 -2.79 -27.74 -4.46
C LEU A 348 -1.36 -27.60 -4.99
N ALA A 349 -0.86 -26.37 -5.06
CA ALA A 349 0.42 -26.08 -5.70
C ALA A 349 1.64 -26.57 -4.88
N PHE A 350 1.58 -26.46 -3.55
CA PHE A 350 2.73 -26.73 -2.67
C PHE A 350 2.44 -27.80 -1.63
N ALA A 351 1.33 -27.70 -0.91
CA ALA A 351 1.11 -28.58 0.24
C ALA A 351 1.01 -30.05 -0.15
N LEU A 352 0.32 -30.37 -1.26
CA LEU A 352 0.19 -31.73 -1.77
C LEU A 352 1.53 -32.36 -2.21
N PRO A 353 2.31 -31.75 -3.12
CA PRO A 353 3.57 -32.36 -3.55
C PRO A 353 4.58 -32.46 -2.39
N ILE A 354 4.65 -31.46 -1.51
CA ILE A 354 5.55 -31.49 -0.36
C ILE A 354 5.14 -32.56 0.66
N ARG A 355 3.83 -32.69 0.90
CA ARG A 355 3.30 -33.78 1.71
C ARG A 355 3.67 -35.14 1.12
N ALA A 356 3.68 -35.29 -0.21
CA ALA A 356 4.10 -36.53 -0.87
C ALA A 356 5.58 -36.82 -0.63
N ILE A 357 6.45 -35.80 -0.73
CA ILE A 357 7.88 -35.90 -0.45
C ILE A 357 8.13 -36.31 1.01
N VAL A 358 7.59 -35.53 1.95
CA VAL A 358 7.83 -35.75 3.39
C VAL A 358 7.30 -37.10 3.84
N ASN A 359 6.11 -37.51 3.39
CA ASN A 359 5.57 -38.82 3.77
C ASN A 359 6.33 -39.99 3.15
N SER A 360 6.91 -39.80 1.97
CA SER A 360 7.79 -40.79 1.35
C SER A 360 9.08 -40.96 2.16
N LEU A 361 9.68 -39.84 2.59
CA LEU A 361 10.85 -39.85 3.48
C LEU A 361 10.54 -40.45 4.86
N LEU A 362 9.39 -40.14 5.46
CA LEU A 362 8.99 -40.76 6.73
C LEU A 362 8.80 -42.28 6.59
N SER A 363 8.25 -42.74 5.46
CA SER A 363 8.10 -44.17 5.20
C SER A 363 9.43 -44.91 5.10
N TYR A 364 10.49 -44.25 4.65
CA TYR A 364 11.85 -44.80 4.66
C TYR A 364 12.38 -45.05 6.08
N PHE A 365 11.92 -44.30 7.07
CA PHE A 365 12.23 -44.53 8.48
C PHE A 365 11.30 -45.56 9.14
N GLY A 366 10.46 -46.27 8.36
CA GLY A 366 9.52 -47.28 8.86
C GLY A 366 8.28 -46.67 9.51
N ILE A 367 8.00 -45.37 9.29
CA ILE A 367 6.84 -44.69 9.85
C ILE A 367 5.62 -44.93 8.96
N GLY A 368 4.58 -45.52 9.53
CA GLY A 368 3.34 -45.89 8.84
C GLY A 368 2.41 -44.73 8.50
N LYS A 369 1.22 -45.05 7.97
CA LYS A 369 0.23 -44.05 7.53
C LYS A 369 -0.32 -43.19 8.66
N ASP A 370 -0.37 -43.71 9.88
CA ASP A 370 -0.99 -43.06 11.04
C ASP A 370 -0.18 -41.88 11.60
N ALA A 371 1.12 -41.84 11.36
CA ALA A 371 2.00 -40.74 11.78
C ALA A 371 2.28 -39.72 10.65
N LYS A 372 1.54 -39.78 9.53
CA LYS A 372 1.67 -38.83 8.40
C LYS A 372 1.13 -37.41 8.68
N GLY A 373 0.75 -37.12 9.93
CA GLY A 373 0.40 -35.76 10.37
C GLY A 373 1.54 -34.77 10.16
N ILE A 374 2.80 -35.21 10.34
CA ILE A 374 4.00 -34.39 10.10
C ILE A 374 4.02 -33.89 8.65
N GLY A 375 3.85 -34.79 7.67
CA GLY A 375 3.83 -34.40 6.26
C GLY A 375 2.67 -33.46 5.89
N LYS A 376 1.51 -33.58 6.55
CA LYS A 376 0.40 -32.62 6.39
C LYS A 376 0.76 -31.23 6.94
N GLY A 377 1.38 -31.17 8.12
CA GLY A 377 1.80 -29.92 8.74
C GLY A 377 2.90 -29.22 7.94
N VAL A 378 3.94 -29.96 7.53
CA VAL A 378 5.02 -29.39 6.70
C VAL A 378 4.45 -28.89 5.37
N GLY A 379 3.58 -29.65 4.71
CA GLY A 379 2.91 -29.19 3.49
C GLY A 379 2.13 -27.88 3.71
N ALA A 380 1.38 -27.75 4.81
CA ALA A 380 0.65 -26.53 5.15
C ALA A 380 1.59 -25.33 5.36
N LEU A 381 2.74 -25.51 6.01
CA LEU A 381 3.72 -24.43 6.22
C LEU A 381 4.22 -23.84 4.90
N PHE A 382 4.39 -24.66 3.86
CA PHE A 382 4.84 -24.19 2.56
C PHE A 382 3.78 -23.39 1.77
N ILE A 383 2.52 -23.35 2.22
CA ILE A 383 1.50 -22.46 1.65
C ILE A 383 1.90 -20.99 1.87
N TRP A 384 2.52 -20.68 3.02
CA TRP A 384 3.01 -19.32 3.28
C TRP A 384 4.09 -18.88 2.28
N ILE A 385 4.99 -19.78 1.86
CA ILE A 385 6.03 -19.47 0.87
C ILE A 385 5.39 -19.08 -0.48
N LEU A 386 4.30 -19.75 -0.87
CA LEU A 386 3.53 -19.35 -2.05
C LEU A 386 3.04 -17.91 -1.91
N SER A 387 2.51 -17.53 -0.74
CA SER A 387 2.04 -16.16 -0.51
C SER A 387 3.16 -15.14 -0.64
N ALA A 388 4.30 -15.35 0.02
CA ALA A 388 5.41 -14.40 -0.03
C ALA A 388 5.86 -14.08 -1.47
N ILE A 389 5.79 -15.08 -2.37
CA ILE A 389 6.27 -14.93 -3.75
C ILE A 389 5.15 -14.53 -4.71
N TYR A 390 3.96 -15.11 -4.60
CA TYR A 390 2.93 -15.09 -5.64
C TYR A 390 1.62 -14.38 -5.23
N LEU A 391 1.52 -13.83 -4.02
CA LEU A 391 0.30 -13.18 -3.54
C LEU A 391 -0.22 -12.10 -4.50
N LYS A 392 0.67 -11.26 -5.02
CA LYS A 392 0.32 -10.21 -6.00
C LYS A 392 -0.20 -10.77 -7.32
N ILE A 393 0.36 -11.89 -7.79
CA ILE A 393 -0.13 -12.58 -9.00
C ILE A 393 -1.55 -13.10 -8.76
N PHE A 394 -1.82 -13.69 -7.58
CA PHE A 394 -3.19 -14.13 -7.26
C PHE A 394 -4.16 -12.97 -7.13
N ALA A 395 -3.73 -11.85 -6.55
CA ALA A 395 -4.53 -10.63 -6.52
C ALA A 395 -4.85 -10.14 -7.95
N ASN A 396 -3.88 -10.17 -8.87
CA ASN A 396 -4.10 -9.83 -10.28
C ASN A 396 -5.06 -10.78 -10.99
N ILE A 397 -4.92 -12.10 -10.78
CA ILE A 397 -5.85 -13.09 -11.34
C ILE A 397 -7.27 -12.85 -10.80
N LEU A 398 -7.41 -12.58 -9.50
CA LEU A 398 -8.71 -12.27 -8.90
C LEU A 398 -9.30 -10.99 -9.50
N MET A 399 -8.52 -9.92 -9.61
CA MET A 399 -8.96 -8.67 -10.24
C MET A 399 -9.37 -8.89 -11.70
N MET A 400 -8.58 -9.64 -12.47
CA MET A 400 -8.91 -9.98 -13.86
C MET A 400 -10.25 -10.72 -13.95
N ILE A 401 -10.50 -11.70 -13.07
CA ILE A 401 -11.78 -12.42 -13.01
C ILE A 401 -12.93 -11.45 -12.65
N LEU A 402 -12.73 -10.57 -11.67
CA LEU A 402 -13.74 -9.60 -11.22
C LEU A 402 -14.07 -8.54 -12.29
N LEU A 403 -13.06 -8.07 -13.02
CA LEU A 403 -13.21 -7.13 -14.14
C LEU A 403 -13.92 -7.80 -15.31
N ASN A 404 -13.51 -9.02 -15.69
CA ASN A 404 -14.12 -9.75 -16.80
C ASN A 404 -15.55 -10.22 -16.51
N SER A 405 -15.90 -10.43 -15.25
CA SER A 405 -17.27 -10.78 -14.82
C SER A 405 -18.19 -9.57 -14.70
N GLY A 406 -17.70 -8.35 -14.92
CA GLY A 406 -18.48 -7.12 -14.83
C GLY A 406 -18.89 -6.75 -13.40
N ILE A 407 -18.31 -7.40 -12.39
CA ILE A 407 -18.59 -7.18 -10.97
C ILE A 407 -17.91 -5.89 -10.49
N MET A 408 -16.70 -5.61 -10.99
CA MET A 408 -16.09 -4.29 -10.85
C MET A 408 -16.47 -3.41 -12.05
N PRO A 409 -16.90 -2.15 -11.84
CA PRO A 409 -17.16 -1.26 -12.95
C PRO A 409 -15.86 -1.01 -13.70
N SER A 410 -15.81 -1.40 -14.98
CA SER A 410 -14.76 -0.96 -15.90
C SER A 410 -14.66 0.57 -15.94
N ASN A 411 -15.74 1.28 -15.61
CA ASN A 411 -15.85 2.74 -15.56
C ASN A 411 -15.22 3.42 -14.34
N ILE A 412 -14.80 2.69 -13.29
CA ILE A 412 -13.98 3.30 -12.23
C ILE A 412 -12.52 3.51 -12.73
N PHE A 413 -12.10 2.71 -13.71
CA PHE A 413 -10.73 2.67 -14.22
C PHE A 413 -10.59 3.11 -15.69
N SER A 414 -11.70 3.45 -16.39
CA SER A 414 -11.71 3.80 -17.81
C SER A 414 -11.50 5.27 -18.12
#